data_AF-A0A7V1D0T8-F1
#
_entry.id   AF-A0A7V1D0T8-F1
#
_cell.length_a   1.000
_cell.length_b   1.000
_cell.length_c   1.000
_cell.angle_alpha   90.00
_cell.angle_beta   90.00
_cell.angle_gamma   90.00
#
_symmetry.space_group_name_H-M   'P 1'
#
loop_
_entity.id
_entity.type
_entity.pdbx_description
1 polymer ?
#
loop_
_entity_poly.entity_id
_entity_poly.type
_entity_poly.pdbx_seq_one_letter_code
_entity_poly.pdbx_strand_id
1 'polypeptide(L)'
;MLKRKKLIIACLLILLSLLDSLFIPTAFGLQWHNPKTMYLLSAYLIPVKLLLVTIGGFLLASHGHPHHEQPRAWYAKVFDISFFIVAGIQFIVLAIISALYLVVGTQADDYQQQGNISVYTSDIGAFGKATHYFSYQCTDENGFYSLTPIVTLDWLGHFTFSEKDRFLIIKHNVHTAKGEQIKRIDLSGFACK
;
A
#
# COMPACT_ATOMS: atom_id res chain seq x y z
N MET A 1 -30.65 -2.80 23.68
CA MET A 1 -29.37 -2.05 23.51
C MET A 1 -28.23 -2.88 22.92
N LEU A 2 -27.97 -4.11 23.39
CA LEU A 2 -26.82 -4.91 22.95
C LEU A 2 -26.81 -5.24 21.44
N LYS A 3 -27.97 -5.56 20.84
CA LYS A 3 -28.09 -5.86 19.40
C LYS A 3 -27.69 -4.68 18.50
N ARG A 4 -28.07 -3.44 18.89
CA ARG A 4 -27.72 -2.21 18.17
C ARG A 4 -26.22 -1.90 18.29
N LYS A 5 -25.62 -2.17 19.45
CA LYS A 5 -24.16 -2.02 19.66
C LYS A 5 -23.37 -2.98 18.76
N LYS A 6 -23.77 -4.25 18.66
CA LYS A 6 -23.12 -5.25 17.77
C LYS A 6 -23.13 -4.82 16.29
N LEU A 7 -24.27 -4.30 15.82
CA LEU A 7 -24.40 -3.80 14.45
C LEU A 7 -23.52 -2.58 14.19
N ILE A 8 -23.47 -1.62 15.12
CA ILE A 8 -22.60 -0.44 15.00
C ILE A 8 -21.13 -0.87 14.94
N ILE A 9 -20.71 -1.80 15.81
CA ILE A 9 -19.34 -2.32 15.82
C ILE A 9 -19.03 -3.04 14.50
N ALA A 10 -19.94 -3.89 14.01
CA ALA A 10 -19.77 -4.57 12.73
C ALA A 10 -19.55 -3.58 11.57
N CYS A 11 -20.41 -2.57 11.46
CA CYS A 11 -20.28 -1.52 10.45
C CYS A 11 -18.95 -0.77 10.58
N LEU A 12 -18.54 -0.42 11.81
CA LEU A 12 -17.29 0.31 12.03
C LEU A 12 -16.07 -0.50 11.59
N LEU A 13 -16.01 -1.79 11.90
CA LEU A 13 -14.92 -2.68 11.49
C LEU A 13 -14.81 -2.81 9.96
N ILE A 14 -15.95 -2.93 9.27
CA ILE A 14 -15.99 -3.05 7.80
C ILE A 14 -15.63 -1.71 7.14
N LEU A 15 -16.13 -0.59 7.65
CA LEU A 15 -15.86 0.74 7.09
C LEU A 15 -14.43 1.21 7.34
N LEU A 16 -13.86 0.96 8.51
CA LEU A 16 -12.49 1.34 8.82
C LEU A 16 -11.50 0.64 7.88
N SER A 17 -11.68 -0.68 7.69
CA SER A 17 -10.89 -1.47 6.74
C SER A 17 -11.06 -0.99 5.30
N LEU A 18 -12.28 -0.59 4.92
CA LEU A 18 -12.55 -0.04 3.59
C LEU A 18 -11.82 1.29 3.38
N LEU A 19 -11.98 2.23 4.31
CA LEU A 19 -11.39 3.56 4.23
C LEU A 19 -9.88 3.45 4.09
N ASP A 20 -9.22 2.66 4.93
CA ASP A 20 -7.78 2.46 4.84
C ASP A 20 -7.31 1.82 3.53
N SER A 21 -8.18 1.03 2.88
CA SER A 21 -7.87 0.39 1.58
C SER A 21 -8.16 1.31 0.39
N LEU A 22 -8.95 2.37 0.58
CA LEU A 22 -9.23 3.39 -0.45
C LEU A 22 -8.19 4.50 -0.48
N PHE A 23 -7.48 4.75 0.63
CA PHE A 23 -6.38 5.71 0.63
C PHE A 23 -5.17 5.15 -0.13
N ILE A 24 -4.62 5.98 -1.03
CA ILE A 24 -3.37 5.75 -1.75
C ILE A 24 -2.42 6.88 -1.33
N PRO A 25 -1.29 6.61 -0.62
CA PRO A 25 -0.82 5.29 -0.18
C PRO A 25 -1.65 4.69 0.97
N THR A 26 -1.60 3.37 1.08
CA THR A 26 -2.24 2.57 2.15
C THR A 26 -1.58 2.81 3.51
N ALA A 27 -2.28 2.51 4.62
CA ALA A 27 -2.00 3.02 5.98
C ALA A 27 -2.40 4.50 6.17
N PHE A 28 -3.65 4.81 5.82
CA PHE A 28 -4.32 6.10 5.99
C PHE A 28 -3.61 7.28 5.31
N GLY A 29 -2.86 7.01 4.22
CA GLY A 29 -2.07 8.01 3.53
C GLY A 29 -0.86 8.50 4.33
N LEU A 30 -0.48 7.81 5.42
CA LEU A 30 0.67 8.18 6.23
C LEU A 30 1.95 8.01 5.43
N GLN A 31 2.76 9.06 5.39
CA GLN A 31 4.09 9.08 4.77
C GLN A 31 5.14 9.25 5.88
N TRP A 32 5.23 8.30 6.80
CA TRP A 32 6.15 8.42 7.94
C TRP A 32 7.46 7.66 7.71
N HIS A 33 8.57 8.23 8.17
CA HIS A 33 9.93 7.72 8.11
C HIS A 33 10.51 7.54 6.69
N ASN A 34 10.04 6.56 5.92
CA ASN A 34 10.44 6.33 4.53
C ASN A 34 9.41 5.48 3.75
N PRO A 35 9.48 5.43 2.40
CA PRO A 35 8.50 4.67 1.62
C PRO A 35 8.58 3.16 1.81
N LYS A 36 9.77 2.59 2.07
CA LYS A 36 9.93 1.15 2.32
C LYS A 36 9.20 0.70 3.59
N THR A 37 9.33 1.45 4.69
CA THR A 37 8.68 1.14 5.96
C THR A 37 7.19 1.33 5.88
N MET A 38 6.69 2.36 5.18
CA MET A 38 5.26 2.52 4.94
C MET A 38 4.67 1.41 4.08
N TYR A 39 5.39 0.97 3.03
CA TYR A 39 4.99 -0.20 2.26
C TYR A 39 4.89 -1.46 3.12
N LEU A 40 5.92 -1.73 3.95
CA LEU A 40 5.93 -2.87 4.86
C LEU A 40 4.80 -2.79 5.90
N LEU A 41 4.60 -1.61 6.52
CA LEU A 41 3.52 -1.39 7.47
C LEU A 41 2.16 -1.69 6.83
N SER A 42 1.92 -1.17 5.63
CA SER A 42 0.71 -1.49 4.86
C SER A 42 0.59 -2.98 4.59
N ALA A 43 1.67 -3.65 4.20
CA ALA A 43 1.66 -5.10 3.94
C ALA A 43 1.31 -5.90 5.20
N TYR A 44 1.86 -5.53 6.37
CA TYR A 44 1.54 -6.16 7.65
C TYR A 44 0.13 -5.84 8.16
N LEU A 45 -0.47 -4.72 7.76
CA LEU A 45 -1.84 -4.37 8.13
C LEU A 45 -2.89 -5.18 7.35
N ILE A 46 -2.56 -5.72 6.18
CA ILE A 46 -3.49 -6.51 5.36
C ILE A 46 -4.11 -7.72 6.12
N PRO A 47 -3.33 -8.61 6.78
CA PRO A 47 -3.92 -9.69 7.58
C PRO A 47 -4.73 -9.17 8.77
N VAL A 48 -4.35 -8.04 9.38
CA VAL A 48 -5.12 -7.40 10.45
C VAL A 48 -6.49 -6.94 9.92
N LYS A 49 -6.54 -6.28 8.77
CA LYS A 49 -7.79 -5.91 8.10
C LYS A 49 -8.66 -7.12 7.79
N LEU A 50 -8.05 -8.20 7.31
CA LEU A 50 -8.77 -9.45 7.04
C LEU A 50 -9.45 -9.98 8.31
N LEU A 51 -8.77 -9.94 9.46
CA LEU A 51 -9.36 -10.29 10.75
C LEU A 51 -10.50 -9.33 11.14
N LEU A 52 -10.32 -8.02 10.97
CA LEU A 52 -11.38 -7.04 11.28
C LEU A 52 -12.63 -7.25 10.41
N VAL A 53 -12.46 -7.51 9.12
CA VAL A 53 -13.56 -7.76 8.18
C VAL A 53 -14.26 -9.09 8.49
N THR A 54 -13.53 -10.15 8.84
CA THR A 54 -14.15 -11.43 9.24
C THR A 54 -14.95 -11.30 10.54
N ILE A 55 -14.41 -10.62 11.55
CA ILE A 55 -15.13 -10.33 12.81
C ILE A 55 -16.37 -9.48 12.53
N GLY A 56 -16.23 -8.42 11.71
CA GLY A 56 -17.34 -7.55 11.32
C GLY A 56 -18.44 -8.31 10.59
N GLY A 57 -18.08 -9.14 9.60
CA GLY A 57 -19.01 -10.00 8.86
C GLY A 57 -19.70 -11.03 9.75
N PHE A 58 -18.97 -11.66 10.68
CA PHE A 58 -19.55 -12.59 11.66
C PHE A 58 -20.55 -11.90 12.61
N LEU A 59 -20.22 -10.71 13.10
CA LEU A 59 -21.12 -9.90 13.92
C LEU A 59 -22.38 -9.48 13.13
N LEU A 60 -22.24 -9.16 11.85
CA LEU A 60 -23.36 -8.82 10.98
C LEU A 60 -24.27 -10.04 10.72
N ALA A 61 -23.69 -11.22 10.44
CA ALA A 61 -24.42 -12.47 10.25
C ALA A 61 -25.16 -12.91 11.52
N SER A 62 -24.51 -12.83 12.68
CA SER A 62 -25.13 -13.15 13.97
C SER A 62 -26.24 -12.16 14.39
N HIS A 63 -26.23 -10.94 13.85
CA HIS A 63 -27.35 -10.00 14.00
C HIS A 63 -28.54 -10.38 13.12
N GLY A 64 -28.28 -10.97 11.95
CA GLY A 64 -29.27 -11.35 10.95
C GLY A 64 -30.11 -12.59 11.30
N HIS A 65 -29.71 -13.40 12.29
CA HIS A 65 -30.52 -14.53 12.79
C HIS A 65 -31.77 -14.01 13.52
N PRO A 66 -32.97 -14.07 12.90
CA PRO A 66 -34.18 -13.66 13.56
C PRO A 66 -34.62 -14.83 14.43
N HIS A 67 -34.69 -14.64 15.75
CA HIS A 67 -35.78 -15.29 16.46
C HIS A 67 -37.07 -14.82 15.77
N HIS A 68 -37.89 -15.79 15.37
CA HIS A 68 -39.15 -15.61 14.66
C HIS A 68 -39.91 -14.34 15.12
N GLU A 69 -40.49 -13.65 14.13
CA GLU A 69 -41.56 -12.65 14.28
C GLU A 69 -41.16 -11.23 14.73
N GLN A 70 -40.69 -10.41 13.78
CA GLN A 70 -41.03 -8.98 13.77
C GLN A 70 -40.94 -8.40 12.36
N PRO A 71 -41.94 -7.63 11.87
CA PRO A 71 -41.90 -7.01 10.56
C PRO A 71 -40.82 -5.93 10.53
N ARG A 72 -39.65 -6.28 9.99
CA ARG A 72 -38.53 -5.36 9.80
C ARG A 72 -38.77 -4.54 8.53
N ALA A 73 -38.58 -3.23 8.61
CA ALA A 73 -38.74 -2.37 7.45
C ALA A 73 -37.75 -2.72 6.33
N TRP A 74 -38.22 -2.66 5.08
CA TRP A 74 -37.48 -3.10 3.90
C TRP A 74 -36.11 -2.43 3.74
N TYR A 75 -36.00 -1.13 4.06
CA TYR A 75 -34.76 -0.36 3.99
C TYR A 75 -33.67 -0.90 4.91
N ALA A 76 -34.02 -1.38 6.10
CA ALA A 76 -33.07 -1.93 7.05
C ALA A 76 -32.54 -3.30 6.59
N LYS A 77 -33.31 -4.04 5.79
CA LYS A 77 -32.88 -5.30 5.17
C LYS A 77 -31.91 -5.04 4.02
N VAL A 78 -32.21 -4.04 3.18
CA VAL A 78 -31.31 -3.62 2.08
C VAL A 78 -29.96 -3.16 2.64
N PHE A 79 -29.97 -2.34 3.70
CA PHE A 79 -28.75 -1.87 4.36
C PHE A 79 -27.84 -3.02 4.82
N ASP A 80 -28.37 -3.99 5.55
CA ASP A 80 -27.59 -5.14 6.04
C ASP A 80 -27.01 -5.96 4.87
N ILE A 81 -27.81 -6.20 3.83
CA ILE A 81 -27.37 -6.94 2.63
C ILE A 81 -26.23 -6.19 1.93
N SER A 82 -26.35 -4.87 1.74
CA SER A 82 -25.29 -4.06 1.13
C SER A 82 -23.99 -4.14 1.93
N PHE A 83 -24.05 -4.02 3.25
CA PHE A 83 -22.87 -4.15 4.11
C PHE A 83 -22.26 -5.56 4.08
N PHE A 84 -23.09 -6.58 3.98
CA PHE A 84 -22.63 -7.96 3.85
C PHE A 84 -21.91 -8.19 2.52
N ILE A 85 -22.43 -7.63 1.41
CA ILE A 85 -21.77 -7.66 0.10
C ILE A 85 -20.41 -6.95 0.17
N VAL A 86 -20.35 -5.76 0.77
CA VAL A 86 -19.09 -5.01 0.93
C VAL A 86 -18.07 -5.81 1.74
N ALA A 87 -18.49 -6.43 2.86
CA ALA A 87 -17.62 -7.28 3.66
C ALA A 87 -17.13 -8.51 2.87
N GLY A 88 -17.99 -9.14 2.07
CA GLY A 88 -17.63 -10.28 1.23
C GLY A 88 -16.60 -9.92 0.16
N ILE A 89 -16.78 -8.80 -0.54
CA ILE A 89 -15.81 -8.30 -1.53
C ILE A 89 -14.47 -8.00 -0.86
N GLN A 90 -14.47 -7.27 0.27
CA GLN A 90 -13.25 -6.98 1.02
C GLN A 90 -12.53 -8.25 1.47
N PHE A 91 -13.27 -9.24 1.99
CA PHE A 91 -12.72 -10.51 2.42
C PHE A 91 -12.00 -11.23 1.27
N ILE A 92 -12.64 -11.34 0.10
CA ILE A 92 -12.06 -12.00 -1.08
C ILE A 92 -10.76 -11.30 -1.50
N VAL A 93 -10.79 -9.97 -1.65
CA VAL A 93 -9.62 -9.20 -2.09
C VAL A 93 -8.47 -9.32 -1.08
N LEU A 94 -8.74 -9.10 0.21
CA LEU A 94 -7.73 -9.19 1.26
C LEU A 94 -7.16 -10.61 1.42
N ALA A 95 -8.00 -11.64 1.26
CA ALA A 95 -7.54 -13.04 1.28
C ALA A 95 -6.60 -13.35 0.09
N ILE A 96 -6.94 -12.89 -1.12
CA ILE A 96 -6.08 -13.06 -2.30
C ILE A 96 -4.74 -12.36 -2.07
N ILE A 97 -4.73 -11.09 -1.64
CA ILE A 97 -3.49 -10.35 -1.40
C ILE A 97 -2.66 -11.00 -0.28
N SER A 98 -3.30 -11.46 0.79
CA SER A 98 -2.61 -12.17 1.88
C SER A 98 -1.96 -13.45 1.39
N ALA A 99 -2.66 -14.24 0.57
CA ALA A 99 -2.11 -15.46 -0.03
C ALA A 99 -0.95 -15.13 -0.98
N LEU A 100 -1.06 -14.07 -1.79
CA LEU A 100 0.03 -13.61 -2.66
C LEU A 100 1.28 -13.25 -1.86
N TYR A 101 1.15 -12.53 -0.74
CA TYR A 101 2.29 -12.22 0.12
C TYR A 101 2.90 -13.44 0.80
N LEU A 102 2.12 -14.48 1.11
CA LEU A 102 2.66 -15.72 1.66
C LEU A 102 3.46 -16.52 0.61
N VAL A 103 3.05 -16.47 -0.65
CA VAL A 103 3.68 -17.25 -1.73
C VAL A 103 4.88 -16.51 -2.35
N VAL A 104 4.70 -15.23 -2.68
CA VAL A 104 5.68 -14.41 -3.41
C VAL A 104 6.56 -13.59 -2.46
N GLY A 105 6.14 -13.41 -1.21
CA GLY A 105 6.77 -12.47 -0.29
C GLY A 105 6.33 -11.03 -0.53
N THR A 106 6.90 -10.12 0.24
CA THR A 106 6.66 -8.67 0.09
C THR A 106 7.61 -8.08 -0.95
N GLN A 107 7.15 -7.13 -1.76
CA GLN A 107 7.98 -6.39 -2.72
C GLN A 107 8.77 -5.25 -2.06
N ALA A 108 9.24 -5.45 -0.83
CA ALA A 108 9.93 -4.42 -0.06
C ALA A 108 11.34 -4.12 -0.62
N ASP A 109 11.91 -5.04 -1.38
CA ASP A 109 13.23 -4.89 -2.01
C ASP A 109 13.21 -4.06 -3.28
N ASP A 110 12.01 -3.83 -3.84
CA ASP A 110 11.79 -2.88 -4.93
C ASP A 110 11.98 -1.43 -4.47
N TYR A 111 12.01 -1.20 -3.15
CA TYR A 111 12.33 0.08 -2.53
C TYR A 111 13.78 0.09 -2.06
N GLN A 112 14.56 1.00 -2.63
CA GLN A 112 15.92 1.28 -2.22
C GLN A 112 16.03 2.73 -1.76
N GLN A 113 16.83 2.97 -0.72
CA GLN A 113 17.07 4.32 -0.22
C GLN A 113 18.54 4.49 0.12
N GLN A 114 19.10 5.63 -0.26
CA GLN A 114 20.43 6.05 0.15
C GLN A 114 20.44 7.57 0.37
N GLY A 115 20.70 8.00 1.61
CA GLY A 115 20.57 9.40 1.98
C GLY A 115 19.15 9.93 1.69
N ASN A 116 19.08 11.02 0.95
CA ASN A 116 17.82 11.65 0.54
C ASN A 116 17.29 11.12 -0.81
N ILE A 117 17.90 10.09 -1.39
CA ILE A 117 17.42 9.52 -2.65
C ILE A 117 16.66 8.23 -2.36
N SER A 118 15.38 8.21 -2.76
CA SER A 118 14.53 7.03 -2.73
C SER A 118 14.23 6.55 -4.14
N VAL A 119 14.32 5.25 -4.34
CA VAL A 119 14.07 4.60 -5.62
C VAL A 119 13.00 3.53 -5.43
N TYR A 120 11.95 3.62 -6.23
CA TYR A 120 10.94 2.58 -6.36
C TYR A 120 11.06 1.92 -7.72
N THR A 121 11.20 0.60 -7.75
CA THR A 121 11.22 -0.19 -8.98
C THR A 121 9.87 -0.86 -9.17
N SER A 122 9.15 -0.51 -10.22
CA SER A 122 7.94 -1.23 -10.61
C SER A 122 8.31 -2.30 -11.63
N ASP A 123 8.43 -3.56 -11.19
CA ASP A 123 8.66 -4.71 -12.07
C ASP A 123 7.41 -5.60 -12.11
N ILE A 124 6.78 -5.68 -13.29
CA ILE A 124 5.59 -6.52 -13.55
C ILE A 124 6.02 -7.92 -14.02
N GLY A 125 7.31 -8.24 -13.98
CA GLY A 125 7.88 -9.52 -14.36
C GLY A 125 7.82 -9.77 -15.87
N ALA A 126 7.61 -11.04 -16.27
CA ALA A 126 7.74 -11.52 -17.65
C ALA A 126 6.89 -10.79 -18.72
N PHE A 127 5.91 -9.98 -18.31
CA PHE A 127 4.98 -9.29 -19.20
C PHE A 127 5.14 -7.77 -19.23
N GLY A 128 6.06 -7.19 -18.44
CA GLY A 128 6.23 -5.73 -18.33
C GLY A 128 7.67 -5.26 -18.52
N LYS A 129 7.82 -3.97 -18.81
CA LYS A 129 9.12 -3.27 -18.66
C LYS A 129 9.22 -2.82 -17.22
N ALA A 130 10.26 -3.19 -16.46
CA ALA A 130 10.42 -2.53 -15.18
C ALA A 130 10.86 -1.09 -15.34
N THR A 131 10.34 -0.26 -14.45
CA THR A 131 10.53 1.18 -14.46
C THR A 131 11.03 1.60 -13.08
N HIS A 132 12.11 2.36 -13.05
CA HIS A 132 12.74 2.87 -11.83
C HIS A 132 12.37 4.35 -11.65
N TYR A 133 11.73 4.65 -10.53
CA TYR A 133 11.29 5.99 -10.15
C TYR A 133 12.25 6.53 -9.10
N PHE A 134 13.11 7.47 -9.50
CA PHE A 134 14.03 8.15 -8.61
C PHE A 134 13.36 9.41 -8.06
N SER A 135 13.32 9.53 -6.74
CA SER A 135 12.73 10.67 -6.05
C SER A 135 13.66 11.18 -4.96
N TYR A 136 13.63 12.50 -4.75
CA TYR A 136 14.27 13.16 -3.64
C TYR A 136 13.31 13.11 -2.44
N GLN A 137 13.73 12.42 -1.39
CA GLN A 137 13.00 12.28 -0.13
C GLN A 137 13.40 13.39 0.83
N CYS A 138 12.40 14.13 1.30
CA CYS A 138 12.56 15.12 2.35
C CYS A 138 11.71 14.77 3.55
N THR A 139 12.35 14.59 4.70
CA THR A 139 11.69 14.26 5.96
C THR A 139 11.63 15.51 6.84
N ASP A 140 10.45 15.84 7.34
CA ASP A 140 10.24 16.95 8.28
C ASP A 140 10.69 16.61 9.71
N GLU A 141 10.61 17.59 10.62
CA GLU A 141 10.98 17.41 12.04
C GLU A 141 10.11 16.35 12.76
N ASN A 142 8.89 16.12 12.28
CA ASN A 142 7.96 15.13 12.83
C ASN A 142 8.15 13.73 12.24
N GLY A 143 9.08 13.57 11.28
CA GLY A 143 9.38 12.32 10.62
C GLY A 143 8.48 12.02 9.40
N PHE A 144 7.64 12.94 8.94
CA PHE A 144 6.87 12.77 7.70
C PHE A 144 7.74 13.07 6.49
N TYR A 145 7.78 12.15 5.55
CA TYR A 145 8.52 12.29 4.31
C TYR A 145 7.62 12.80 3.17
N SER A 146 8.23 13.54 2.26
CA SER A 146 7.67 13.93 0.97
C SER A 146 8.63 13.46 -0.12
N LEU A 147 8.07 13.03 -1.26
CA LEU A 147 8.85 12.56 -2.41
C LEU A 147 8.71 13.55 -3.56
N THR A 148 9.82 14.15 -3.96
CA THR A 148 9.88 15.01 -5.15
C THR A 148 10.46 14.20 -6.31
N PRO A 149 9.74 14.01 -7.43
CA PRO A 149 10.24 13.18 -8.52
C PRO A 149 11.47 13.83 -9.18
N ILE A 150 12.55 13.05 -9.34
CA ILE A 150 13.79 13.47 -10.02
C ILE A 150 13.75 13.00 -11.47
N VAL A 151 13.65 11.68 -11.67
CA VAL A 151 13.65 11.05 -12.99
C VAL A 151 12.95 9.70 -12.95
N THR A 152 12.34 9.34 -14.07
CA THR A 152 11.83 7.99 -14.33
C THR A 152 12.69 7.36 -15.42
N LEU A 153 13.19 6.15 -15.16
CA LEU A 153 14.08 5.43 -16.07
C LEU A 153 13.54 4.03 -16.35
N ASP A 154 13.49 3.66 -17.63
CA ASP A 154 13.20 2.27 -18.04
C ASP A 154 14.33 1.33 -17.60
N TRP A 155 14.01 0.02 -17.52
CA TRP A 155 14.84 -1.08 -17.02
C TRP A 155 16.35 -0.82 -17.12
N LEU A 156 16.98 -0.59 -15.96
CA LEU A 156 18.42 -0.40 -15.81
C LEU A 156 19.16 -1.72 -15.56
N GLY A 157 18.43 -2.84 -15.39
CA GLY A 157 19.02 -4.10 -14.95
C GLY A 157 19.55 -4.00 -13.52
N HIS A 158 20.70 -4.61 -13.26
CA HIS A 158 21.41 -4.38 -12.01
C HIS A 158 22.00 -2.97 -12.01
N PHE A 159 21.52 -2.14 -11.09
CA PHE A 159 22.03 -0.79 -10.90
C PHE A 159 22.41 -0.53 -9.45
N THR A 160 23.34 0.39 -9.28
CA THR A 160 23.63 1.03 -8.00
C THR A 160 23.56 2.53 -8.22
N PHE A 161 23.19 3.26 -7.19
CA PHE A 161 23.20 4.71 -7.25
C PHE A 161 23.99 5.25 -6.07
N SER A 162 24.45 6.50 -6.18
CA SER A 162 24.97 7.26 -5.06
C SER A 162 24.79 8.74 -5.30
N GLU A 163 24.57 9.46 -4.21
CA GLU A 163 24.59 10.93 -4.20
C GLU A 163 26.03 11.37 -3.94
N LYS A 164 26.60 12.16 -4.86
CA LYS A 164 27.92 12.75 -4.70
C LYS A 164 27.90 14.21 -5.11
N ASP A 165 28.26 15.08 -4.18
CA ASP A 165 28.24 16.53 -4.34
C ASP A 165 26.83 17.03 -4.73
N ARG A 166 26.63 17.41 -5.99
CA ARG A 166 25.35 17.85 -6.56
C ARG A 166 24.80 16.91 -7.62
N PHE A 167 25.35 15.71 -7.71
CA PHE A 167 24.99 14.76 -8.76
C PHE A 167 24.51 13.44 -8.17
N LEU A 168 23.39 12.95 -8.71
CA LEU A 168 22.99 11.57 -8.60
C LEU A 168 23.76 10.77 -9.66
N ILE A 169 24.61 9.84 -9.20
CA ILE A 169 25.40 8.95 -10.05
C ILE A 169 24.73 7.60 -10.05
N ILE A 170 24.19 7.18 -11.20
CA ILE A 170 23.56 5.87 -11.39
C ILE A 170 24.49 5.02 -12.24
N LYS A 171 24.99 3.93 -11.67
CA LYS A 171 25.79 2.93 -12.35
C LYS A 171 24.90 1.76 -12.70
N HIS A 172 24.87 1.36 -13.96
CA HIS A 172 24.00 0.28 -14.41
C HIS A 172 24.68 -0.55 -15.49
N ASN A 173 24.27 -1.81 -15.61
CA ASN A 173 24.80 -2.72 -16.62
C ASN A 173 23.69 -3.05 -17.62
N VAL A 174 23.78 -2.48 -18.81
CA VAL A 174 22.82 -2.76 -19.89
C VAL A 174 23.29 -4.03 -20.59
N HIS A 175 22.44 -5.07 -20.65
CA HIS A 175 22.76 -6.33 -21.32
C HIS A 175 23.21 -6.18 -22.78
N THR A 176 22.87 -5.08 -23.46
CA THR A 176 23.22 -4.80 -24.85
C THR A 176 24.52 -4.00 -25.03
N ALA A 177 25.07 -3.40 -23.97
CA ALA A 177 26.29 -2.57 -24.04
C ALA A 177 27.44 -3.23 -23.26
N LYS A 178 28.62 -3.36 -23.87
CA LYS A 178 29.82 -3.86 -23.17
C LYS A 178 30.34 -2.77 -22.23
N GLY A 179 30.06 -2.89 -20.93
CA GLY A 179 30.68 -2.09 -19.87
C GLY A 179 29.67 -1.41 -18.92
N GLU A 180 30.17 -1.02 -17.73
CA GLU A 180 29.39 -0.28 -16.74
C GLU A 180 29.05 1.12 -17.27
N GLN A 181 27.75 1.41 -17.38
CA GLN A 181 27.26 2.69 -17.85
C GLN A 181 26.97 3.60 -16.66
N ILE A 182 27.46 4.84 -16.73
CA ILE A 182 27.28 5.84 -15.66
C ILE A 182 26.37 6.94 -16.18
N LYS A 183 25.21 7.10 -15.55
CA LYS A 183 24.30 8.22 -15.77
C LYS A 183 24.45 9.22 -14.63
N ARG A 184 24.65 10.49 -14.96
CA ARG A 184 24.75 11.58 -13.98
C ARG A 184 23.56 12.50 -14.14
N ILE A 185 22.91 12.82 -13.03
CA ILE A 185 21.76 13.73 -13.00
C ILE A 185 22.08 14.84 -12.01
N ASP A 186 21.91 16.08 -12.44
CA ASP A 186 22.12 17.25 -11.59
C ASP A 186 20.96 17.39 -10.59
N LEU A 187 21.31 17.56 -9.33
CA LEU A 187 20.39 17.74 -8.21
C LEU A 187 20.26 19.20 -7.78
N SER A 188 20.85 20.16 -8.49
CA SER A 188 20.91 21.59 -8.12
C SER A 188 19.56 22.30 -7.92
N GLY A 189 18.43 21.64 -8.21
CA GLY A 189 17.07 22.12 -7.94
C GLY A 189 16.30 21.36 -6.86
N PHE A 190 16.90 20.35 -6.24
CA PHE A 190 16.27 19.52 -5.21
C PHE A 190 16.86 19.86 -3.85
N ALA A 191 16.00 20.34 -2.96
CA ALA A 191 16.35 20.59 -1.56
C ALA A 191 15.10 20.43 -0.71
N CYS A 192 15.31 20.03 0.54
CA CYS A 192 14.26 20.06 1.54
C CYS A 192 14.01 21.51 1.97
N LYS A 193 12.74 21.87 2.07
CA LYS A 193 12.31 23.21 2.50
C LYS A 193 12.43 23.36 4.01
#